data_AF-A0A947MQF1-F1
#
_entry.id   AF-A0A947MQF1-F1
#
_cell.length_a   1.000
_cell.length_b   1.000
_cell.length_c   1.000
_cell.angle_alpha   90.00
_cell.angle_beta   90.00
_cell.angle_gamma   90.00
#
_symmetry.space_group_name_H-M   'P 1'
#
loop_
_entity.id
_entity.type
_entity.pdbx_description
1 polymer ?
#
loop_
_entity_poly.entity_id
_entity_poly.type
_entity_poly.pdbx_seq_one_letter_code
_entity_poly.pdbx_strand_id
1 'polypeptide(L)'
;MSHESDSSDGRDAPDGVTPRRKPLVIGIGGGTGAGKTTISRAVMAELPDQTAAYLQHDSYYRDRPELTPDQRARLNYDHPDSLDNDLLVEHLDALIANQPVEAPIYDFVTHRRKVETQHIDPAPVVIVEG
;
A
#
# COMPACT_ATOMS: atom_id res chain seq x y z
N MET A 1 39.94 13.16 -53.36
CA MET A 1 40.33 13.04 -51.94
C MET A 1 39.03 13.23 -51.15
N SER A 2 38.34 12.09 -50.95
CA SER A 2 37.95 11.50 -49.64
C SER A 2 36.75 12.24 -49.04
N HIS A 3 35.48 11.77 -49.08
CA HIS A 3 34.93 10.43 -48.81
C HIS A 3 35.61 9.72 -47.65
N GLU A 4 35.13 10.02 -46.45
CA GLU A 4 35.12 9.08 -45.33
C GLU A 4 33.78 9.22 -44.61
N SER A 5 32.94 8.22 -44.85
CA SER A 5 31.81 7.81 -44.05
C SER A 5 32.29 6.66 -43.17
N ASP A 6 32.24 6.81 -41.85
CA ASP A 6 32.04 5.76 -40.84
C ASP A 6 32.17 6.46 -39.48
N SER A 7 31.54 6.09 -38.38
CA SER A 7 30.78 4.90 -38.04
C SER A 7 30.00 5.25 -36.78
N SER A 8 28.88 4.57 -36.61
CA SER A 8 28.09 4.44 -35.40
C SER A 8 28.93 4.13 -34.15
N ASP A 9 28.71 4.87 -33.06
CA ASP A 9 28.81 4.28 -31.71
C ASP A 9 27.42 4.37 -31.06
N GLY A 10 26.50 3.61 -31.65
CA GLY A 10 25.32 3.14 -30.94
C GLY A 10 25.82 2.22 -29.84
N ARG A 11 25.94 2.75 -28.63
CA ARG A 11 26.15 1.93 -27.45
C ARG A 11 24.84 1.21 -27.17
N ASP A 12 24.72 0.02 -27.76
CA ASP A 12 23.79 -1.01 -27.36
C ASP A 12 23.93 -1.23 -25.85
N ALA A 13 22.94 -0.74 -25.11
CA ALA A 13 22.71 -1.20 -23.75
C ALA A 13 22.25 -2.66 -23.86
N PRO A 14 22.94 -3.63 -23.23
CA PRO A 14 22.58 -5.03 -23.33
C PRO A 14 21.23 -5.26 -22.62
N ASP A 15 20.31 -5.91 -23.32
CA ASP A 15 19.09 -6.57 -22.86
C ASP A 15 18.29 -5.91 -21.73
N GLY A 16 17.37 -5.01 -22.11
CA GLY A 16 15.95 -5.18 -21.78
C GLY A 16 15.47 -4.95 -20.34
N VAL A 17 16.30 -4.55 -19.38
CA VAL A 17 15.82 -4.10 -18.07
C VAL A 17 15.77 -2.57 -18.05
N THR A 18 14.63 -2.01 -18.45
CA THR A 18 14.30 -0.63 -18.09
C THR A 18 14.39 -0.52 -16.56
N PRO A 19 15.16 0.43 -16.01
CA PRO A 19 15.25 0.58 -14.55
C PRO A 19 13.85 0.75 -14.00
N ARG A 20 13.41 -0.20 -13.16
CA ARG A 20 12.07 -0.17 -12.55
C ARG A 20 11.99 1.10 -11.71
N ARG A 21 11.14 2.03 -12.15
CA ARG A 21 10.92 3.28 -11.43
C ARG A 21 10.35 2.95 -10.06
N LYS A 22 10.89 3.60 -9.01
CA LYS A 22 10.33 3.51 -7.67
C LYS A 22 8.84 3.91 -7.71
N PRO A 23 7.94 3.17 -7.04
CA PRO A 23 6.53 3.54 -6.96
C PRO A 23 6.31 4.94 -6.37
N LEU A 24 5.25 5.61 -6.81
CA LEU A 24 4.75 6.82 -6.18
C LEU A 24 3.91 6.44 -4.95
N VAL A 25 4.29 6.93 -3.76
CA VAL A 25 3.52 6.70 -2.54
C VAL A 25 2.65 7.92 -2.22
N ILE A 26 1.36 7.70 -2.01
CA ILE A 26 0.38 8.73 -1.67
C ILE A 26 -0.24 8.40 -0.32
N GLY A 27 -0.02 9.26 0.68
CA GLY A 27 -0.69 9.17 1.99
C GLY A 27 -1.91 10.09 2.05
N ILE A 28 -3.06 9.56 2.42
CA ILE A 28 -4.31 10.30 2.61
C ILE A 28 -4.67 10.26 4.10
N GLY A 29 -4.36 11.36 4.80
CA GLY A 29 -4.58 11.50 6.25
C GLY A 29 -5.76 12.43 6.59
N GLY A 30 -6.36 12.26 7.79
CA GLY A 30 -7.34 13.20 8.34
C GLY A 30 -8.24 12.61 9.43
N GLY A 31 -9.14 13.42 10.01
CA GLY A 31 -10.07 12.95 11.05
C GLY A 31 -11.11 11.95 10.55
N THR A 32 -11.71 11.20 11.48
CA THR A 32 -12.84 10.30 11.19
C THR A 32 -14.00 11.08 10.59
N GLY A 33 -14.59 10.57 9.50
CA GLY A 33 -15.70 11.21 8.80
C GLY A 33 -15.30 12.36 7.85
N ALA A 34 -14.00 12.65 7.67
CA ALA A 34 -13.53 13.70 6.76
C ALA A 34 -13.66 13.36 5.26
N GLY A 35 -14.16 12.17 4.90
CA GLY A 35 -14.34 11.74 3.51
C GLY A 35 -13.10 11.16 2.83
N LYS A 36 -12.07 10.79 3.60
CA LYS A 36 -10.80 10.23 3.08
C LYS A 36 -11.02 8.99 2.22
N THR A 37 -11.78 8.01 2.73
CA THR A 37 -12.16 6.80 1.97
C THR A 37 -12.93 7.13 0.69
N THR A 38 -13.71 8.21 0.67
CA THR A 38 -14.41 8.65 -0.54
C THR A 38 -13.41 9.20 -1.57
N ILE A 39 -12.47 10.04 -1.13
CA ILE A 39 -11.42 10.59 -2.00
C ILE A 39 -10.51 9.49 -2.51
N SER A 40 -10.08 8.55 -1.65
CA SER A 40 -9.21 7.44 -2.05
C SER A 40 -9.88 6.55 -3.10
N ARG A 41 -11.16 6.21 -2.91
CA ARG A 41 -11.94 5.47 -3.92
C ARG A 41 -12.09 6.22 -5.23
N ALA A 42 -12.32 7.54 -5.18
CA ALA A 42 -12.39 8.36 -6.37
C ALA A 42 -11.06 8.36 -7.13
N VAL A 43 -9.93 8.53 -6.43
CA VAL A 43 -8.59 8.44 -7.04
C VAL A 43 -8.37 7.06 -7.66
N MET A 44 -8.69 5.98 -6.94
CA MET A 44 -8.56 4.60 -7.44
C MET A 44 -9.41 4.36 -8.69
N ALA A 45 -10.61 4.94 -8.79
CA ALA A 45 -11.52 4.76 -9.91
C ALA A 45 -11.04 5.46 -11.21
N GLU A 46 -10.23 6.52 -11.08
CA GLU A 46 -9.65 7.24 -12.22
C GLU A 46 -8.34 6.61 -12.71
N LEU A 47 -7.77 5.70 -11.92
CA LEU A 47 -6.53 4.99 -12.25
C LEU A 47 -6.86 3.73 -13.08
N PRO A 48 -6.07 3.41 -14.13
CA PRO A 48 -6.25 2.16 -14.86
C PRO A 48 -6.10 0.95 -13.94
N ASP A 49 -6.76 -0.15 -14.27
CA ASP A 49 -6.65 -1.41 -13.51
C ASP A 49 -5.18 -1.77 -13.24
N GLN A 50 -4.92 -2.28 -12.04
CA GLN A 50 -3.58 -2.74 -11.60
C GLN A 50 -2.50 -1.64 -11.55
N THR A 51 -2.86 -0.35 -11.62
CA THR A 51 -1.88 0.73 -11.48
C THR A 51 -1.68 1.23 -10.05
N ALA A 52 -2.56 0.81 -9.13
CA ALA A 52 -2.46 1.18 -7.72
C ALA A 52 -2.64 -0.01 -6.76
N ALA A 53 -1.75 -0.07 -5.78
CA ALA A 53 -1.87 -0.87 -4.57
C ALA A 53 -2.52 -0.01 -3.48
N TYR A 54 -3.51 -0.54 -2.76
CA TYR A 54 -4.28 0.22 -1.78
C TYR A 54 -4.16 -0.40 -0.38
N LEU A 55 -3.62 0.36 0.57
CA LEU A 55 -3.53 0.01 1.98
C LEU A 55 -4.46 0.90 2.81
N GLN A 56 -5.38 0.29 3.53
CA GLN A 56 -6.19 0.97 4.53
C GLN A 56 -5.50 0.84 5.89
N HIS A 57 -5.08 1.95 6.48
CA HIS A 57 -4.38 2.01 7.77
C HIS A 57 -5.23 1.39 8.89
N ASP A 58 -6.53 1.65 8.87
CA ASP A 58 -7.47 1.06 9.84
C ASP A 58 -7.52 -0.48 9.79
N SER A 59 -7.13 -1.11 8.69
CA SER A 59 -7.05 -2.57 8.65
C SER A 59 -5.95 -3.13 9.56
N TYR A 60 -4.99 -2.28 9.97
CA TYR A 60 -3.85 -2.62 10.81
C TYR A 60 -4.12 -2.43 12.30
N TYR A 61 -5.38 -2.27 12.74
CA TYR A 61 -5.68 -2.41 14.17
C TYR A 61 -5.15 -3.74 14.71
N ARG A 62 -4.52 -3.69 15.89
CA ARG A 62 -3.97 -4.85 16.57
C ARG A 62 -5.11 -5.78 16.98
N ASP A 63 -4.95 -7.07 16.69
CA ASP A 63 -5.88 -8.05 17.20
C ASP A 63 -5.66 -8.26 18.71
N ARG A 64 -6.75 -8.49 19.44
CA ARG A 64 -6.75 -8.69 20.90
C ARG A 64 -7.58 -9.92 21.29
N PRO A 65 -7.18 -11.14 20.88
CA PRO A 65 -7.91 -12.37 21.19
C PRO A 65 -8.01 -12.68 22.68
N GLU A 66 -7.09 -12.13 23.47
CA GLU A 66 -7.06 -12.26 24.92
C GLU A 66 -8.21 -11.53 25.63
N LEU A 67 -8.90 -10.61 24.95
CA LEU A 67 -9.97 -9.81 25.53
C LEU A 67 -11.36 -10.32 25.14
N THR A 68 -12.32 -10.25 26.06
CA THR A 68 -13.74 -10.51 25.76
C THR A 68 -14.33 -9.42 24.86
N PRO A 69 -15.47 -9.66 24.17
CA PRO A 69 -16.11 -8.64 23.35
C PRO A 69 -16.38 -7.31 24.10
N ASP A 70 -16.89 -7.38 25.32
CA ASP A 70 -17.16 -6.20 26.16
C ASP A 70 -15.88 -5.45 26.54
N GLN A 71 -14.76 -6.15 26.72
CA GLN A 71 -13.47 -5.53 27.00
C GLN A 71 -12.91 -4.83 25.76
N ARG A 72 -13.02 -5.45 24.57
CA ARG A 72 -12.60 -4.83 23.31
C ARG A 72 -13.38 -3.56 23.01
N ALA A 73 -14.70 -3.57 23.22
CA ALA A 73 -15.56 -2.40 23.01
C ALA A 73 -15.20 -1.18 23.90
N ARG A 74 -14.42 -1.38 24.97
CA ARG A 74 -13.97 -0.31 25.87
C ARG A 74 -12.57 0.21 25.56
N LEU A 75 -11.87 -0.37 24.58
CA LEU A 75 -10.54 0.09 24.19
C LEU A 75 -10.63 1.46 23.51
N ASN A 76 -9.60 2.28 23.73
CA ASN A 76 -9.41 3.51 22.98
C ASN A 76 -8.70 3.18 21.66
N TYR A 77 -9.46 3.15 20.57
CA TYR A 77 -8.95 2.92 19.22
C TYR A 77 -8.35 4.18 18.57
N ASP A 78 -8.47 5.35 19.20
CA ASP A 78 -7.83 6.58 18.74
C ASP A 78 -6.38 6.71 19.26
N HIS A 79 -5.88 5.72 20.01
CA HIS A 79 -4.52 5.73 20.53
C HIS A 79 -3.54 5.13 19.50
N PRO A 80 -2.36 5.74 19.23
CA PRO A 80 -1.40 5.22 18.25
C PRO A 80 -1.05 3.72 18.45
N ASP A 81 -0.99 3.27 19.71
CA ASP A 81 -0.67 1.87 20.05
C ASP A 81 -1.76 0.85 19.69
N SER A 82 -2.99 1.27 19.34
CA SER A 82 -4.01 0.34 18.85
C SER A 82 -3.71 -0.12 17.44
N LEU A 83 -2.81 0.55 16.72
CA LEU A 83 -2.40 0.21 15.36
C LEU A 83 -1.07 -0.57 15.35
N ASP A 84 -0.97 -1.50 14.42
CA ASP A 84 0.23 -2.28 14.13
C ASP A 84 1.06 -1.56 13.06
N ASN A 85 1.57 -0.39 13.42
CA ASN A 85 2.30 0.48 12.48
C ASN A 85 3.57 -0.19 11.93
N ASP A 86 4.20 -1.06 12.71
CA ASP A 86 5.38 -1.81 12.27
C ASP A 86 5.03 -2.71 11.08
N LEU A 87 3.91 -3.44 11.17
CA LEU A 87 3.42 -4.28 10.07
C LEU A 87 2.99 -3.45 8.85
N LEU A 88 2.37 -2.28 9.07
CA LEU A 88 2.04 -1.37 7.97
C LEU A 88 3.30 -0.90 7.23
N VAL A 89 4.35 -0.52 7.96
CA VAL A 89 5.63 -0.08 7.39
C VAL A 89 6.29 -1.24 6.63
N GLU A 90 6.31 -2.44 7.21
CA GLU A 90 6.82 -3.65 6.54
C GLU A 90 6.11 -3.89 5.20
N HIS A 91 4.78 -3.83 5.18
CA HIS A 91 4.02 -4.01 3.95
C HIS A 91 4.23 -2.89 2.94
N LEU A 92 4.37 -1.64 3.39
CA LEU A 92 4.68 -0.51 2.52
C LEU A 92 6.06 -0.67 1.87
N ASP A 93 7.07 -1.05 2.65
CA ASP A 93 8.44 -1.29 2.16
C ASP A 93 8.48 -2.46 1.18
N ALA A 94 7.74 -3.55 1.45
CA ALA A 94 7.60 -4.68 0.53
C ALA A 94 6.99 -4.26 -0.81
N LEU A 95 5.90 -3.49 -0.79
CA LEU A 95 5.27 -2.97 -2.01
C LEU A 95 6.20 -2.04 -2.79
N ILE A 96 6.96 -1.18 -2.10
CA ILE A 96 8.00 -0.32 -2.72
C ILE A 96 9.12 -1.16 -3.34
N ALA A 97 9.47 -2.29 -2.72
CA ALA A 97 10.42 -3.28 -3.23
C ALA A 97 9.81 -4.19 -4.33
N ASN A 98 8.58 -3.92 -4.76
CA ASN A 98 7.84 -4.69 -5.75
C ASN A 98 7.58 -6.15 -5.32
N GLN A 99 7.28 -6.35 -4.05
CA GLN A 99 6.89 -7.63 -3.47
C GLN A 99 5.41 -7.57 -3.05
N PRO A 100 4.61 -8.63 -3.33
CA PRO A 100 3.22 -8.68 -2.89
C PRO A 100 3.13 -8.86 -1.37
N VAL A 101 2.00 -8.46 -0.80
CA VAL A 101 1.74 -8.56 0.64
C VAL A 101 0.38 -9.18 0.94
N GLU A 102 0.26 -9.74 2.14
CA GLU A 102 -1.00 -10.26 2.69
C GLU A 102 -1.53 -9.29 3.75
N ALA A 103 -2.25 -8.27 3.30
CA ALA A 103 -2.76 -7.24 4.21
C ALA A 103 -3.86 -7.81 5.12
N PRO A 104 -3.89 -7.42 6.41
CA PRO A 104 -4.94 -7.84 7.31
C PRO A 104 -6.31 -7.33 6.86
N ILE A 105 -7.37 -8.08 7.17
CA ILE A 105 -8.75 -7.59 7.06
C ILE A 105 -9.28 -7.36 8.48
N TYR A 106 -9.72 -6.14 8.78
CA TYR A 106 -10.27 -5.81 10.09
C TYR A 106 -11.80 -5.77 10.06
N ASP A 107 -12.42 -6.41 11.04
CA ASP A 107 -13.86 -6.37 11.28
C ASP A 107 -14.18 -5.36 12.39
N PHE A 108 -14.73 -4.21 11.98
CA PHE A 108 -15.11 -3.12 12.87
C PHE A 108 -16.32 -3.43 13.75
N VAL A 109 -17.14 -4.45 13.39
CA VAL A 109 -18.30 -4.85 14.21
C VAL A 109 -17.85 -5.70 15.39
N THR A 110 -16.91 -6.63 15.16
CA THR A 110 -16.42 -7.54 16.20
C THR A 110 -15.17 -7.03 16.91
N HIS A 111 -14.56 -5.96 16.38
CA HIS A 111 -13.27 -5.41 16.78
C HIS A 111 -12.16 -6.47 16.76
N ARG A 112 -12.04 -7.16 15.63
CA ARG A 112 -11.14 -8.30 15.44
C ARG A 112 -10.48 -8.24 14.09
N ARG A 113 -9.23 -8.70 14.03
CA ARG A 113 -8.63 -9.08 12.74
C ARG A 113 -9.21 -10.43 12.30
N LYS A 114 -9.52 -10.54 11.02
CA LYS A 114 -9.93 -11.81 10.40
C LYS A 114 -8.73 -12.73 10.23
N VAL A 115 -8.99 -14.03 10.09
CA VAL A 115 -7.94 -15.00 9.73
C VAL A 115 -7.55 -14.83 8.27
N GLU A 116 -8.52 -14.46 7.43
CA GLU A 116 -8.32 -14.14 6.04
C GLU A 116 -7.56 -12.83 5.86
N THR A 117 -6.68 -12.82 4.86
CA THR A 117 -5.93 -11.65 4.40
C THR A 117 -6.41 -11.22 3.02
N GLN A 118 -6.08 -9.99 2.67
CA GLN A 118 -6.23 -9.46 1.33
C GLN A 118 -4.87 -9.50 0.63
N HIS A 119 -4.76 -10.29 -0.44
CA HIS A 119 -3.59 -10.25 -1.32
C HIS A 119 -3.53 -8.92 -2.06
N ILE A 120 -2.36 -8.27 -2.03
CA ILE A 120 -2.12 -7.01 -2.72
C ILE A 120 -0.85 -7.14 -3.55
N ASP A 121 -1.03 -7.05 -4.87
CA ASP A 121 0.07 -7.00 -5.82
C ASP A 121 0.79 -5.64 -5.76
N PRO A 122 2.11 -5.60 -5.98
CA PRO A 122 2.85 -4.36 -6.12
C PRO A 122 2.41 -3.60 -7.37
N ALA A 123 2.34 -2.28 -7.28
CA ALA A 123 1.89 -1.42 -8.38
C ALA A 123 2.75 -0.14 -8.50
N PRO A 124 2.71 0.56 -9.65
CA PRO A 124 3.42 1.83 -9.84
C PRO A 124 3.00 2.94 -8.85
N VAL A 125 1.79 2.88 -8.31
CA VAL A 125 1.29 3.78 -7.27
C VAL A 125 0.93 2.96 -6.03
N VAL A 126 1.32 3.42 -4.85
CA VAL A 126 0.89 2.86 -3.56
C VAL A 126 0.12 3.93 -2.80
N ILE A 127 -1.14 3.66 -2.48
CA ILE A 127 -2.01 4.57 -1.73
C ILE A 127 -2.20 4.02 -0.33
N VAL A 128 -1.95 4.85 0.67
CA VAL A 128 -2.21 4.56 2.08
C VAL A 128 -3.25 5.55 2.61
N GLU A 129 -4.34 5.06 3.21
CA GLU A 129 -5.42 5.90 3.75
C GLU A 129 -5.66 5.62 5.24
N GLY A 130 -5.74 6.68 6.07
CA GLY A 130 -5.89 6.59 7.54
C GLY A 130 -6.39 7.89 8.18
#